data_AF-A0A3P7RHI5-F1
#
_entry.id   AF-A0A3P7RHI5-F1
#
_cell.length_a   1.000
_cell.length_b   1.000
_cell.length_c   1.000
_cell.angle_alpha   90.00
_cell.angle_beta   90.00
_cell.angle_gamma   90.00
#
_symmetry.space_group_name_H-M   'P 1'
#
loop_
_entity.id
_entity.type
_entity.pdbx_description
1 polymer ?
#
loop_
_entity_poly.entity_id
_entity_poly.type
_entity_poly.pdbx_seq_one_letter_code
_entity_poly.pdbx_strand_id
1 'polypeptide(L)'
;MGMFLRCNADSVSSSKWACCAEACLEFISQNGRAKNRKLSIRHTFNHTSQDWGSPAFTAYNDLFNPANDYVVDNSIQARITVEIVDPFNQATLETTNGYEDGRTSGSTNNLGLVS
;
A
#
# COMPACT_ATOMS: atom_id res chain seq x y z
N MET A 1 12.00 9.86 -8.38
CA MET A 1 10.88 8.95 -8.69
C MET A 1 9.92 8.95 -7.51
N GLY A 2 8.64 9.17 -7.77
CA GLY A 2 7.58 9.10 -6.76
C GLY A 2 6.95 7.72 -6.71
N MET A 3 6.42 7.34 -5.54
CA MET A 3 5.68 6.09 -5.35
C MET A 3 4.53 6.32 -4.40
N PHE A 4 3.33 5.94 -4.83
CA PHE A 4 2.08 6.20 -4.10
C PHE A 4 1.20 4.96 -4.09
N LEU A 5 0.56 4.71 -2.95
CA LEU A 5 -0.53 3.76 -2.83
C LEU A 5 -1.83 4.52 -3.00
N ARG A 6 -2.71 4.04 -3.88
CA ARG A 6 -4.04 4.62 -4.09
C ARG A 6 -5.12 3.62 -3.68
N CYS A 7 -6.13 4.08 -2.95
CA CYS A 7 -7.26 3.29 -2.49
C CYS A 7 -8.55 3.82 -3.14
N ASN A 8 -9.33 2.92 -3.75
CA ASN A 8 -10.68 3.17 -4.23
C ASN A 8 -10.84 4.38 -5.19
N ALA A 9 -9.86 4.57 -6.09
CA ALA A 9 -9.74 5.72 -6.99
C ALA A 9 -10.92 5.90 -7.96
N ASP A 10 -11.44 4.80 -8.49
CA ASP A 10 -12.41 4.80 -9.59
C ASP A 10 -13.86 4.68 -9.10
N SER A 11 -14.09 4.80 -7.79
CA SER A 11 -15.45 4.74 -7.24
C SER A 11 -16.24 5.99 -7.64
N VAL A 12 -17.17 5.78 -8.58
CA VAL A 12 -18.13 6.78 -9.09
C VAL A 12 -19.14 7.22 -8.03
N SER A 13 -19.12 6.60 -6.84
CA SER A 13 -20.08 6.83 -5.78
C SER A 13 -19.59 7.89 -4.79
N SER A 14 -20.40 8.94 -4.64
CA SER A 14 -20.36 10.01 -3.62
C SER A 14 -20.55 9.53 -2.17
N SER A 15 -20.19 8.28 -1.89
CA SER A 15 -20.30 7.64 -0.59
C SER A 15 -19.10 8.01 0.29
N LYS A 16 -19.37 8.54 1.48
CA LYS A 16 -18.36 8.74 2.53
C LYS A 16 -17.75 7.37 2.89
N TRP A 17 -16.55 7.09 2.41
CA TRP A 17 -15.77 5.91 2.79
C TRP A 17 -14.49 6.36 3.49
N ALA A 18 -13.99 5.49 4.37
CA ALA A 18 -12.69 5.64 5.01
C ALA A 18 -12.04 4.27 5.15
N CYS A 19 -10.73 4.20 4.92
CA CYS A 19 -9.95 2.98 5.08
C CYS A 19 -8.62 3.35 5.75
N CYS A 20 -8.40 2.92 6.98
CA CYS A 20 -7.11 3.06 7.63
C CYS A 20 -6.23 1.88 7.21
N ALA A 21 -5.03 2.13 6.73
CA ALA A 21 -4.10 1.08 6.37
C ALA A 21 -2.66 1.46 6.73
N GLU A 22 -1.89 0.46 7.13
CA GLU A 22 -0.44 0.49 7.18
C GLU A 22 0.10 -0.19 5.92
N ALA A 23 1.11 0.37 5.29
CA ALA A 23 1.70 -0.20 4.09
C ALA A 23 3.21 -0.03 4.05
N CYS A 24 3.90 -0.99 3.44
CA CYS A 24 5.31 -0.92 3.13
C CYS A 24 5.51 -0.89 1.61
N LEU A 25 5.98 0.24 1.10
CA LEU A 25 6.31 0.47 -0.30
C LEU A 25 7.77 0.10 -0.51
N GLU A 26 8.07 -0.73 -1.51
CA GLU A 26 9.41 -1.23 -1.77
C GLU A 26 9.81 -1.14 -3.26
N PHE A 27 11.04 -0.68 -3.54
CA PHE A 27 11.75 -1.07 -4.75
C PHE A 27 12.63 -2.28 -4.45
N ILE A 28 12.52 -3.29 -5.30
CA ILE A 28 13.23 -4.55 -5.18
C ILE A 28 14.56 -4.45 -5.90
N SER A 29 15.65 -4.78 -5.20
CA SER A 29 16.94 -5.04 -5.85
C SER A 29 16.86 -6.40 -6.55
N GLN A 30 16.93 -6.43 -7.87
CA GLN A 30 16.47 -7.59 -8.66
C GLN A 30 17.45 -8.77 -8.62
N ASN A 31 18.74 -8.52 -8.42
CA ASN A 31 19.81 -9.51 -8.34
C ASN A 31 20.27 -9.76 -6.89
N GLY A 32 19.58 -9.19 -5.90
CA GLY A 32 19.84 -9.42 -4.47
C GLY A 32 21.18 -8.88 -3.93
N ARG A 33 21.90 -8.10 -4.73
CA ARG A 33 23.19 -7.48 -4.34
C ARG A 33 23.01 -6.28 -3.42
N ALA A 34 21.91 -5.56 -3.59
CA ALA A 34 21.55 -4.42 -2.75
C ALA A 34 20.30 -4.73 -1.92
N LYS A 35 20.08 -3.90 -0.90
CA LYS A 35 18.85 -3.97 -0.11
C LYS A 35 17.72 -3.31 -0.88
N ASN A 36 16.50 -3.80 -0.67
CA ASN A 36 15.31 -3.10 -1.13
C ASN A 36 15.24 -1.70 -0.50
N ARG A 37 14.86 -0.70 -1.29
CA ARG A 37 14.48 0.61 -0.77
C ARG A 37 13.06 0.48 -0.23
N LYS A 38 12.85 0.77 1.05
CA LYS A 38 11.54 0.67 1.71
C LYS A 38 11.06 2.01 2.27
N LEU A 39 9.75 2.22 2.28
CA LEU A 39 9.06 3.26 3.04
C LEU A 39 7.80 2.66 3.68
N SER A 40 7.71 2.72 5.00
CA SER A 40 6.47 2.41 5.71
C SER A 40 5.61 3.66 5.81
N ILE A 41 4.33 3.53 5.49
CA ILE A 41 3.32 4.58 5.59
C ILE A 41 2.14 4.07 6.41
N ARG A 42 1.46 4.98 7.09
CA ARG A 42 0.13 4.75 7.69
C ARG A 42 -0.77 5.89 7.27
N HIS A 43 -1.93 5.57 6.72
CA HIS A 43 -2.85 6.59 6.22
C HIS A 43 -4.32 6.19 6.35
N THR A 44 -5.19 7.17 6.50
CA THR A 44 -6.64 6.99 6.38
C THR A 44 -7.09 7.51 5.04
N PHE A 45 -7.23 6.59 4.09
CA PHE A 45 -7.71 6.88 2.75
C PHE A 45 -9.20 7.22 2.78
N ASN A 46 -9.61 8.24 2.02
CA ASN A 46 -11.00 8.64 1.86
C ASN A 46 -11.19 9.39 0.54
N HIS A 47 -12.42 9.80 0.23
CA HIS A 47 -12.77 10.54 -0.99
C HIS A 47 -11.97 11.83 -1.26
N THR A 48 -11.37 12.47 -0.25
CA THR A 48 -10.51 13.67 -0.40
C THR A 48 -9.01 13.36 -0.40
N SER A 49 -8.60 12.20 0.11
CA SER A 49 -7.20 11.79 0.21
C SER A 49 -7.10 10.32 -0.17
N GLN A 50 -7.25 10.08 -1.48
CA GLN A 50 -7.35 8.74 -2.06
C GLN A 50 -5.99 8.10 -2.31
N ASP A 51 -4.92 8.89 -2.38
CA ASP A 51 -3.54 8.43 -2.49
C ASP A 51 -2.65 8.94 -1.36
N TRP A 52 -1.61 8.16 -1.07
CA TRP A 52 -0.61 8.49 -0.08
C TRP A 52 0.72 7.81 -0.42
N GLY A 53 1.82 8.48 -0.15
CA GLY A 53 3.15 7.99 -0.51
C GLY A 53 4.21 9.06 -0.45
N SER A 54 5.24 8.92 -1.28
CA SER A 54 6.34 9.87 -1.34
C SER A 54 6.59 10.34 -2.77
N PRO A 55 6.53 11.66 -3.04
CA PRO A 55 6.90 12.21 -4.36
C PRO A 55 8.40 12.03 -4.66
N ALA A 56 9.22 11.85 -3.63
CA ALA A 56 10.66 11.66 -3.72
C ALA A 56 11.10 10.34 -3.06
N PHE A 57 10.38 9.25 -3.38
CA PHE A 57 10.66 7.92 -2.82
C PHE A 57 12.11 7.46 -3.07
N THR A 58 12.63 7.73 -4.27
CA THR A 58 14.02 7.46 -4.66
C THR A 58 14.57 8.58 -5.55
N ALA A 59 15.80 9.00 -5.31
CA ALA A 59 16.50 9.97 -6.16
C ALA A 59 16.79 9.37 -7.54
N TYR A 60 16.82 10.20 -8.58
CA TYR A 60 17.09 9.73 -9.94
C TYR A 60 18.44 8.99 -10.03
N ASN A 61 19.49 9.59 -9.45
CA ASN A 61 20.82 9.00 -9.45
C ASN A 61 20.87 7.66 -8.73
N ASP A 62 20.11 7.48 -7.64
CA ASP A 62 20.04 6.22 -6.91
C ASP A 62 19.25 5.15 -7.67
N LEU A 63 18.19 5.55 -8.37
CA LEU A 63 17.36 4.64 -9.16
C LEU A 63 18.15 3.98 -10.28
N PHE A 64 18.97 4.76 -10.99
CA PHE A 64 19.78 4.29 -12.11
C PHE A 64 21.21 3.91 -11.72
N ASN A 65 21.55 3.92 -10.43
CA ASN A 65 22.86 3.45 -9.97
C ASN A 65 22.92 1.91 -10.13
N PRO A 66 23.83 1.36 -10.96
CA PRO A 66 23.96 -0.08 -11.15
C PRO A 66 24.28 -0.85 -9.85
N ALA A 67 24.86 -0.18 -8.84
CA ALA A 67 25.13 -0.78 -7.54
C ALA A 67 23.86 -1.06 -6.72
N ASN A 68 22.80 -0.28 -6.94
CA ASN A 68 21.52 -0.44 -6.24
C ASN A 68 20.60 -1.44 -6.93
N ASP A 69 20.81 -1.67 -8.23
CA ASP A 69 20.22 -2.80 -8.96
C ASP A 69 18.67 -2.78 -8.96
N TYR A 70 18.10 -1.57 -8.94
CA TYR A 70 16.65 -1.35 -9.01
C TYR A 70 16.13 -1.41 -10.46
N VAL A 71 16.93 -0.97 -11.43
CA VAL A 71 16.62 -1.02 -12.87
C VAL A 71 17.48 -2.10 -13.52
N VAL A 72 16.84 -3.16 -14.02
CA VAL A 72 17.47 -4.24 -14.78
C VAL A 72 16.64 -4.46 -16.04
N ASP A 73 17.28 -4.54 -17.20
CA ASP A 73 16.61 -4.69 -18.51
C ASP A 73 15.47 -3.68 -18.70
N ASN A 74 15.75 -2.40 -18.40
CA ASN A 74 14.81 -1.28 -18.44
C ASN A 74 13.53 -1.48 -17.62
N SER A 75 13.53 -2.39 -16.65
CA SER A 75 12.38 -2.73 -15.82
C SER A 75 12.68 -2.44 -14.35
N ILE A 76 11.66 -2.01 -13.60
CA ILE A 76 11.70 -1.81 -12.14
C ILE A 76 10.74 -2.81 -11.52
N GLN A 77 11.18 -3.49 -10.45
CA GLN A 77 10.31 -4.29 -9.61
C GLN A 77 9.92 -3.51 -8.36
N ALA A 78 8.62 -3.32 -8.17
CA ALA A 78 8.07 -2.68 -6.99
C ALA A 78 7.14 -3.64 -6.25
N ARG A 79 7.12 -3.56 -4.93
CA ARG A 79 6.22 -4.33 -4.07
C ARG A 79 5.55 -3.39 -3.08
N ILE A 80 4.26 -3.61 -2.84
CA ILE A 80 3.54 -2.94 -1.76
C ILE A 80 2.90 -4.03 -0.91
N THR A 81 3.23 -4.05 0.37
CA THR A 81 2.53 -4.87 1.37
C THR A 81 1.58 -3.96 2.13
N VAL A 82 0.30 -4.33 2.24
CA VAL A 82 -0.73 -3.50 2.88
C VAL A 82 -1.42 -4.31 3.98
N GLU A 83 -1.62 -3.70 5.14
CA GLU A 83 -2.40 -4.19 6.25
C GLU A 83 -3.53 -3.20 6.54
N ILE A 84 -4.78 -3.68 6.51
CA ILE A 84 -5.93 -2.85 6.83
C ILE A 84 -6.06 -2.79 8.35
N VAL A 85 -6.06 -1.57 8.88
CA VAL A 85 -6.24 -1.32 10.30
C VAL A 85 -7.73 -1.05 10.54
N ASP A 86 -8.41 -2.01 11.16
CA ASP A 86 -9.75 -1.78 11.66
C ASP A 86 -9.70 -0.92 12.93
N PRO A 87 -10.30 0.29 12.95
CA PRO A 87 -10.31 1.15 14.11
C PRO A 87 -11.05 0.56 15.33
N PHE A 88 -11.88 -0.46 15.15
CA PHE A 88 -12.64 -1.10 16.23
C PHE A 88 -11.99 -2.38 16.79
N ASN A 89 -10.94 -2.91 16.15
CA ASN A 89 -10.42 -4.25 16.45
C ASN A 89 -9.18 -4.28 17.36
N GLN A 90 -8.87 -3.18 18.06
CA GLN A 90 -7.76 -3.16 19.04
C GLN A 90 -8.09 -3.78 20.40
N ALA A 91 -9.31 -4.31 20.61
CA ALA A 91 -9.68 -4.98 21.85
C ALA A 91 -10.65 -6.15 21.59
N THR A 92 -10.18 -7.26 21.04
CA THR A 92 -10.79 -8.60 21.22
C THR A 92 -9.86 -9.70 20.68
N LEU A 93 -8.67 -9.79 21.26
CA LEU A 93 -7.92 -11.06 21.31
C LEU A 93 -8.05 -11.66 22.70
N GLU A 94 -9.26 -11.70 23.26
CA GLU A 94 -9.58 -12.62 24.34
C GLU A 94 -10.93 -13.28 24.07
N THR A 95 -10.86 -14.61 23.97
CA THR A 95 -11.95 -15.58 24.04
C THR A 95 -12.73 -15.86 22.75
N THR A 96 -12.21 -16.84 22.03
CA THR A 96 -12.94 -17.81 21.23
C THR A 96 -14.24 -18.25 21.92
N ASN A 97 -15.39 -17.88 21.37
CA ASN A 97 -16.56 -18.72 21.11
C ASN A 97 -17.86 -17.90 21.00
N GLY A 98 -18.39 -17.82 19.77
CA GLY A 98 -19.81 -17.59 19.50
C GLY A 98 -20.30 -16.15 19.49
N TYR A 99 -20.25 -15.49 18.32
CA TYR A 99 -21.20 -14.43 17.99
C TYR A 99 -21.46 -14.42 16.47
N GLU A 100 -22.67 -14.80 16.07
CA GLU A 100 -23.19 -14.58 14.72
C GLU A 100 -23.78 -13.16 14.67
N ASP A 101 -23.22 -12.26 13.85
CA ASP A 101 -23.95 -11.07 13.39
C ASP A 101 -24.02 -11.06 11.86
N GLY A 102 -25.24 -11.13 11.36
CA GLY A 102 -25.57 -11.06 9.96
C GLY A 102 -25.47 -9.62 9.46
N ARG A 103 -24.36 -9.30 8.78
CA ARG A 103 -24.33 -8.23 7.79
C ARG A 103 -23.53 -8.65 6.57
N THR A 104 -24.24 -9.07 5.54
CA THR A 104 -23.74 -9.13 4.17
C THR A 104 -23.33 -7.74 3.71
N SER A 105 -22.07 -7.54 3.38
CA SER A 105 -21.69 -6.61 2.31
C SER A 105 -20.37 -7.05 1.71
N GLY A 106 -20.47 -7.72 0.56
CA GLY A 106 -19.32 -8.07 -0.26
C GLY A 106 -18.61 -6.79 -0.73
N SER A 107 -17.28 -6.82 -0.70
CA SER A 107 -16.47 -5.81 -1.38
C SER A 107 -15.22 -6.52 -1.88
N THR A 108 -15.23 -6.81 -3.17
CA THR A 108 -14.14 -7.39 -3.94
C THR A 108 -12.87 -6.54 -3.85
N ASN A 109 -11.75 -7.21 -3.55
CA ASN A 109 -10.42 -6.63 -3.48
C ASN A 109 -9.98 -6.08 -4.85
N ASN A 110 -9.93 -4.76 -5.00
CA ASN A 110 -9.30 -4.11 -6.15
C ASN A 110 -8.29 -3.07 -5.64
N LEU A 111 -7.10 -3.54 -5.29
CA LEU A 111 -5.92 -2.69 -5.10
C LEU A 111 -5.19 -2.61 -6.44
N GLY A 112 -5.17 -1.41 -7.05
CA GLY A 112 -4.42 -1.15 -8.28
C GLY A 112 -3.10 -0.45 -7.98
N LEU A 113 -2.01 -0.95 -8.58
CA LEU A 113 -0.72 -0.24 -8.64
C LEU A 113 -0.80 0.77 -9.80
N VAL A 114 -0.55 2.05 -9.53
CA VAL A 114 -0.43 3.07 -10.60
C VAL A 114 1.05 3.40 -10.75
N SER A 115 1.63 3.09 -11.92
CA SER A 115 3.00 3.42 -12.31
C SER A 115 3.10 4.77 -13.00
#